data_AF-A0A822DT10-F1
#
_entry.id   AF-A0A822DT10-F1
#
_cell.length_a   1.000
_cell.length_b   1.000
_cell.length_c   1.000
_cell.angle_alpha   90.00
_cell.angle_beta   90.00
_cell.angle_gamma   90.00
#
_symmetry.space_group_name_H-M   'P 1'
#
loop_
_entity.id
_entity.type
_entity.pdbx_description
1 polymer ?
#
loop_
_entity_poly.entity_id
_entity_poly.type
_entity_poly.pdbx_seq_one_letter_code
_entity_poly.pdbx_strand_id
1 'polypeptide(L)' 'MEQMDTESVYLIPHSSKPVNEYFNPKLVVGLYPTLFCYGRGSPEDQSRPVEIKLREYIRYLLSYNDRRFETNHSFIFCSG' A
#
# COMPACT_ATOMS: atom_id res chain seq x y z
N MET A 1 -20.56 20.45 34.96
CA MET A 1 -20.08 21.24 33.81
C MET A 1 -19.29 20.31 32.92
N GLU A 2 -19.54 20.43 31.62
CA GLU A 2 -19.61 19.33 30.65
C GLU A 2 -18.34 18.52 30.39
N GLN A 3 -18.56 17.23 30.19
CA GLN A 3 -17.63 16.28 29.60
C GLN A 3 -17.54 16.58 28.10
N MET A 4 -16.41 17.15 27.68
CA MET A 4 -16.16 17.55 26.30
C MET A 4 -15.91 16.30 25.45
N ASP A 5 -16.93 15.90 24.69
CA ASP A 5 -16.85 14.83 23.70
C ASP A 5 -15.77 15.22 22.69
N THR A 6 -14.64 14.52 22.71
CA THR A 6 -13.50 14.84 21.84
C THR A 6 -13.80 14.23 20.49
N GLU A 7 -14.58 14.97 19.69
CA GLU A 7 -14.86 14.65 18.29
C GLU A 7 -13.51 14.47 17.58
N SER A 8 -13.19 13.22 17.22
CA SER A 8 -11.90 12.88 16.62
C SER A 8 -11.85 13.43 15.20
N VAL A 9 -11.36 14.65 15.05
CA VAL A 9 -11.15 15.28 13.74
C VAL A 9 -10.02 14.54 13.03
N TYR A 10 -10.37 13.74 12.02
CA TYR A 10 -9.39 13.11 11.13
C TYR A 10 -8.83 14.17 10.17
N LEU A 11 -7.65 14.69 10.49
CA LEU A 11 -6.89 15.52 9.56
C LEU A 11 -6.28 14.62 8.48
N ILE A 12 -6.67 14.85 7.23
CA ILE A 12 -6.04 14.22 6.06
C ILE A 12 -5.01 15.24 5.50
N PRO A 13 -3.73 15.15 5.89
CA PRO A 13 -2.72 16.07 5.39
C PRO A 13 -2.50 15.85 3.90
N HIS A 14 -2.68 16.89 3.09
CA HIS A 14 -2.36 16.88 1.65
C HIS A 14 -1.28 17.92 1.37
N SER A 15 -0.27 17.56 0.56
CA SER A 15 0.76 18.49 0.09
C SER A 15 0.44 18.97 -1.32
N SER A 16 0.82 20.19 -1.68
CA SER A 16 0.77 20.67 -3.06
C SER A 16 1.93 20.11 -3.91
N LYS A 17 2.88 19.41 -3.30
CA LYS A 17 4.02 18.78 -4.00
C LYS A 17 3.66 17.34 -4.38
N PRO A 18 3.66 16.98 -5.68
CA PRO A 18 3.49 15.60 -6.08
C PRO A 18 4.66 14.76 -5.55
N VAL A 19 4.37 13.59 -5.01
CA VAL A 19 5.37 12.65 -4.50
C VAL A 19 5.40 11.44 -5.42
N ASN A 20 6.60 10.92 -5.68
CA ASN A 20 6.73 9.66 -6.41
C ASN A 20 6.21 8.51 -5.54
N GLU A 21 5.16 7.85 -6.02
CA GLU A 21 4.57 6.67 -5.39
C GLU A 21 5.41 5.42 -5.65
N TYR A 22 6.10 5.36 -6.78
CA TYR A 22 7.04 4.29 -7.11
C TYR A 22 8.26 4.41 -6.20
N PHE A 23 8.76 3.26 -5.72
CA PHE A 23 9.90 3.16 -4.79
C PHE A 23 9.65 3.79 -3.40
N ASN A 24 8.40 4.08 -3.04
CA ASN A 24 8.06 4.56 -1.70
C ASN A 24 7.35 3.45 -0.89
N PRO A 25 8.04 2.76 0.04
CA PRO A 25 7.48 1.64 0.78
C PRO A 25 6.24 1.98 1.59
N LYS A 26 6.08 3.25 2.01
CA LYS A 26 4.96 3.70 2.82
C LYS A 26 3.72 4.06 1.99
N LEU A 27 3.92 4.48 0.74
CA LEU A 27 2.82 4.93 -0.12
C LEU A 27 2.13 3.77 -0.81
N VAL A 28 2.87 2.85 -1.44
CA VAL A 28 2.27 1.72 -2.18
C VAL A 28 1.40 0.84 -1.27
N VAL A 29 1.88 0.51 -0.08
CA VAL A 29 1.13 -0.30 0.89
C VAL A 29 -0.04 0.45 1.51
N GLY A 30 0.08 1.78 1.64
CA GLY A 30 -0.99 2.65 2.15
C GLY A 30 -2.11 2.88 1.15
N LEU A 31 -1.81 2.85 -0.15
CA LEU A 31 -2.80 2.98 -1.23
C LEU A 31 -3.71 1.76 -1.34
N TYR A 32 -3.22 0.57 -0.97
CA TYR A 32 -3.98 -0.68 -1.06
C TYR A 32 -4.08 -1.41 0.28
N PRO A 33 -4.76 -0.83 1.30
CA PRO A 33 -4.83 -1.42 2.64
C PRO A 33 -5.52 -2.78 2.66
N THR A 34 -6.40 -3.06 1.69
CA THR A 34 -7.06 -4.35 1.51
C THR A 34 -6.16 -5.42 0.87
N LEU A 35 -5.10 -5.01 0.17
CA LEU A 35 -4.12 -5.91 -0.44
C LEU A 35 -2.87 -6.11 0.45
N PHE A 36 -2.49 -5.05 1.17
CA PHE A 36 -1.32 -4.97 2.04
C PHE A 36 -1.73 -4.71 3.50
N CYS A 37 -2.20 -5.76 4.17
CA CYS A 37 -2.59 -5.68 5.57
C CYS A 37 -1.46 -5.08 6.44
N TYR A 38 -1.83 -4.20 7.37
CA TYR A 38 -0.92 -3.51 8.28
C TYR A 38 0.14 -2.62 7.59
N GLY A 39 -0.04 -2.26 6.32
CA GLY A 39 0.93 -1.45 5.58
C GLY A 39 2.26 -2.20 5.38
N ARG A 40 2.23 -3.53 5.27
CA ARG A 40 3.41 -4.37 5.07
C ARG A 40 3.37 -5.11 3.75
N GLY A 41 4.53 -5.61 3.33
CA GLY A 41 4.65 -6.46 2.15
C GLY A 41 5.21 -5.76 0.93
N SER A 42 5.53 -4.47 0.99
CA SER A 42 6.24 -3.73 -0.05
C SER A 42 7.49 -4.49 -0.56
N PRO A 43 7.86 -4.36 -1.85
CA PRO A 43 9.14 -4.87 -2.34
C PRO A 43 10.32 -4.12 -1.71
N GLU A 44 10.13 -2.85 -1.36
CA GLU A 44 11.12 -1.95 -0.75
C GLU A 44 11.25 -2.12 0.78
N ASP A 45 10.62 -3.15 1.35
CA ASP A 45 10.64 -3.39 2.80
C ASP A 45 12.05 -3.80 3.27
N GLN A 46 12.71 -2.88 3.98
CA GLN A 46 14.06 -3.07 4.52
C GLN A 46 14.17 -4.19 5.55
N SER A 47 13.06 -4.67 6.10
CA SER A 47 13.05 -5.82 7.01
C SER A 47 13.20 -7.16 6.29
N ARG A 48 13.09 -7.20 4.95
CA ARG A 48 13.27 -8.43 4.18
C ARG A 48 14.74 -8.88 4.22
N PRO A 49 14.99 -10.18 4.43
CA PRO A 49 16.35 -10.72 4.41
C PRO A 49 16.97 -10.75 3.01
N VAL A 50 16.14 -10.66 1.96
CA VAL A 50 16.56 -10.75 0.56
C VAL A 50 15.88 -9.64 -0.22
N GLU A 51 16.67 -8.89 -0.99
CA GLU A 51 16.17 -7.90 -1.95
C GLU A 51 15.46 -8.61 -3.10
N ILE A 52 14.22 -8.19 -3.39
CA ILE A 52 13.41 -8.75 -4.47
C ILE A 52 13.25 -7.70 -5.56
N LYS A 53 13.65 -8.04 -6.78
CA LYS A 53 13.42 -7.16 -7.94
C LYS A 53 11.93 -6.93 -8.12
N LEU A 54 11.54 -5.67 -8.38
CA LEU A 54 10.14 -5.27 -8.56
C LEU A 54 9.36 -6.17 -9.53
N ARG A 55 9.97 -6.57 -10.65
CA ARG A 55 9.36 -7.48 -11.64
C ARG A 55 8.99 -8.84 -11.04
N GLU A 56 9.90 -9.44 -10.28
CA GLU A 56 9.68 -10.76 -9.66
C GLU A 56 8.62 -10.67 -8.57
N TYR A 57 8.65 -9.57 -7.81
CA TYR A 57 7.64 -9.25 -6.81
C TYR A 57 6.23 -9.11 -7.42
N ILE A 58 6.08 -8.34 -8.50
CA ILE A 58 4.79 -8.18 -9.19
C ILE A 58 4.30 -9.53 -9.74
N ARG A 59 5.19 -10.30 -10.38
CA ARG A 59 4.84 -11.64 -10.88
C ARG A 59 4.31 -12.53 -9.76
N TYR A 60 4.95 -12.50 -8.60
CA TYR A 60 4.50 -13.23 -7.42
C TYR A 60 3.11 -12.78 -6.95
N LEU A 61 2.86 -11.47 -6.85
CA LEU A 61 1.55 -10.95 -6.44
C LEU A 61 0.42 -11.35 -7.39
N LEU A 62 0.67 -11.29 -8.70
CA LEU A 62 -0.31 -11.68 -9.72
C LEU A 62 -0.51 -13.20 -9.79
N SER A 63 0.49 -13.99 -9.37
CA SER A 63 0.39 -15.45 -9.29
C SER A 63 -0.03 -15.94 -7.90
N TYR A 64 -0.41 -15.02 -7.01
CA TYR A 64 -0.78 -15.37 -5.65
C TYR A 64 -2.08 -16.18 -5.65
N ASN A 65 -2.12 -17.25 -4.87
CA ASN A 65 -3.22 -18.21 -4.90
C ASN A 65 -4.58 -17.56 -4.57
N ASP A 66 -4.55 -16.62 -3.63
CA ASP A 66 -5.63 -15.69 -3.37
C ASP A 66 -5.56 -14.59 -4.44
N ARG A 67 -6.37 -14.73 -5.51
CA ARG A 67 -6.39 -13.85 -6.70
C ARG A 67 -6.80 -12.39 -6.40
N ARG A 68 -6.78 -11.96 -5.15
CA ARG A 68 -7.13 -10.60 -4.71
C ARG A 68 -6.32 -9.52 -5.42
N PHE A 69 -5.06 -9.79 -5.77
CA PHE A 69 -4.25 -8.84 -6.52
C PHE A 69 -4.72 -8.78 -7.97
N GLU A 70 -4.82 -9.93 -8.65
CA GLU A 70 -5.29 -10.09 -10.04
C GLU A 70 -6.68 -9.44 -10.27
N THR A 71 -7.59 -9.60 -9.32
CA THR A 71 -9.00 -9.18 -9.47
C THR A 71 -9.28 -7.75 -9.00
N ASN A 72 -8.32 -7.07 -8.36
CA ASN A 72 -8.55 -5.72 -7.85
C ASN A 72 -8.41 -4.69 -8.97
N HIS A 73 -9.53 -4.09 -9.38
CA HIS A 73 -9.60 -3.09 -10.46
C HIS A 73 -8.77 -1.82 -10.22
N SER A 74 -8.39 -1.52 -8.98
CA SER A 74 -7.59 -0.34 -8.64
C SER A 74 -6.10 -0.64 -8.54
N PHE A 75 -5.71 -1.92 -8.58
CA PHE A 75 -4.31 -2.31 -8.44
C PHE A 75 -3.51 -1.94 -9.70
N ILE A 76 -2.55 -1.02 -9.54
CA ILE A 76 -1.78 -0.41 -10.65
C ILE A 76 -0.98 -1.41 -11.51
N PHE A 77 -0.75 -2.63 -11.02
CA PHE A 77 0.03 -3.65 -11.72
C PHE A 77 -0.83 -4.78 -12.31
N CYS A 78 -2.16 -4.70 -12.20
CA CYS A 78 -3.02 -5.63 -12.91
C CYS A 78 -3.09 -5.29 -14.40
N SER A 79 -2.82 -6.29 -15.22
CA SER A 79 -3.20 -6.31 -16.63
C SER A 79 -4.68 -6.68 -16.71
N GLY A 80 -5.50 -5.74 -17.17
CA GLY A 80 -6.88 -6.02 -17.58
C GLY A 80 -6.95 -6.89 -18.83
#